data_AF-A0A022RQL5-F1
#
_entry.id   AF-A0A022RQL5-F1
#
_cell.length_a   1.000
_cell.length_b   1.000
_cell.length_c   1.000
_cell.angle_alpha   90.00
_cell.angle_beta   90.00
_cell.angle_gamma   90.00
#
_symmetry.space_group_name_H-M   'P 1'
#
loop_
_entity.id
_entity.type
_entity.pdbx_description
1 polymer ?
#
loop_
_entity_poly.entity_id
_entity_poly.type
_entity_poly.pdbx_seq_one_letter_code
_entity_poly.pdbx_strand_id
1 'polypeptide(L)'
;MVCCSYPPIVSLDRRSQPFYPFNSPFHLRKGGRNQKVSILKAGFWESIRSGILKNNTAQVVEPPSPVEEVEELLPEEFVLVERTRPDGTVEQIIFSSGGNVDVYDLEALCDKVGWPRRPLSKLAAALRNSYIVATLHSVSKSSGEEVNGQKKLIGMARATSDHAFNATIWDVLVDPSYQGQGLGKVLIEKLIRTLLQRDIGNISLFADSKVVEFYQNLGFEPDPEGIKGMFWYPK
;
A
#
# COMPACT_ATOMS: atom_id res chain seq x y z
N MET A 1 5.11 10.74 4.15
CA MET A 1 5.65 9.43 3.74
C MET A 1 4.65 8.37 4.18
N VAL A 2 4.12 7.58 3.26
CA VAL A 2 3.46 6.32 3.58
C VAL A 2 4.56 5.30 3.36
N CYS A 3 4.93 4.49 4.34
CA CYS A 3 6.06 3.58 4.21
C CYS A 3 5.64 2.20 4.65
N CYS A 4 5.76 1.24 3.75
CA CYS A 4 6.02 -0.12 4.16
C CYS A 4 7.51 -0.34 3.99
N SER A 5 8.22 -0.47 5.11
CA SER A 5 9.67 -0.66 5.08
C SER A 5 10.01 -2.08 4.69
N TYR A 6 10.87 -2.22 3.69
CA TYR A 6 11.69 -3.41 3.58
C TYR A 6 12.65 -3.42 4.78
N PRO A 7 12.70 -4.50 5.58
CA PRO A 7 13.86 -4.68 6.44
C PRO A 7 15.12 -4.67 5.55
N PRO A 8 16.25 -4.12 6.04
CA PRO A 8 17.49 -4.11 5.26
C PRO A 8 17.81 -5.53 4.81
N ILE A 9 18.00 -5.71 3.50
CA ILE A 9 18.46 -6.97 2.93
C ILE A 9 19.84 -7.23 3.53
N VAL A 10 19.95 -8.19 4.43
CA VAL A 10 21.26 -8.73 4.80
C VAL A 10 21.78 -9.43 3.56
N SER A 11 22.72 -8.80 2.86
CA SER A 11 23.50 -9.51 1.85
C SER A 11 24.16 -10.68 2.57
N LEU A 12 24.10 -11.86 1.96
CA LEU A 12 24.84 -13.02 2.42
C LEU A 12 26.34 -12.82 2.10
N ASP A 13 26.91 -11.72 2.57
CA ASP A 13 28.32 -11.44 2.44
C ASP A 13 28.99 -11.94 3.72
N ARG A 14 29.65 -13.11 3.62
CA ARG A 14 30.49 -13.65 4.68
C ARG A 14 31.69 -12.73 4.85
N ARG A 15 31.56 -11.69 5.68
CA ARG A 15 32.60 -11.13 6.56
C ARG A 15 32.12 -9.81 7.18
N SER A 16 32.59 -9.58 8.40
CA SER A 16 32.51 -8.34 9.22
C SER A 16 31.16 -8.01 9.89
N GLN A 17 31.04 -8.42 11.16
CA GLN A 17 30.15 -7.81 12.16
C GLN A 17 30.68 -6.42 12.58
N PRO A 18 29.80 -5.47 12.92
CA PRO A 18 30.13 -4.43 13.88
C PRO A 18 29.39 -4.63 15.21
N PHE A 19 30.14 -4.38 16.28
CA PHE A 19 29.73 -4.33 17.67
C PHE A 19 28.75 -3.18 17.95
N TYR A 20 27.75 -3.40 18.81
CA TYR A 20 27.00 -2.34 19.49
C TYR A 20 27.20 -2.45 21.01
N PRO A 21 27.54 -1.35 21.72
CA PRO A 21 27.54 -1.36 23.17
C PRO A 21 26.12 -1.09 23.71
N PHE A 22 25.78 -1.86 24.74
CA PHE A 22 24.54 -1.83 25.51
C PHE A 22 24.77 -1.02 26.80
N ASN A 23 23.82 -0.14 27.18
CA ASN A 23 23.51 0.20 28.59
C ASN A 23 22.26 1.13 28.73
N SER A 24 21.13 0.54 29.16
CA SER A 24 20.32 0.79 30.41
C SER A 24 20.09 2.22 30.98
N PRO A 25 19.13 2.47 31.92
CA PRO A 25 17.69 2.13 32.04
C PRO A 25 16.75 3.26 32.62
N PHE A 26 15.43 2.94 32.73
CA PHE A 26 14.33 3.50 33.57
C PHE A 26 13.76 4.91 33.32
N HIS A 27 12.44 5.03 33.08
CA HIS A 27 11.44 5.38 34.12
C HIS A 27 9.98 5.44 33.62
N LEU A 28 9.09 5.06 34.54
CA LEU A 28 7.63 4.99 34.51
C LEU A 28 6.99 6.38 34.69
N ARG A 29 5.90 6.73 33.98
CA ARG A 29 4.84 7.59 34.53
C ARG A 29 3.49 7.48 33.82
N LYS A 30 2.43 7.35 34.64
CA LYS A 30 1.00 7.39 34.31
C LYS A 30 0.52 8.81 34.03
N GLY A 31 -0.57 8.93 33.26
CA GLY A 31 -1.45 10.09 33.27
C GLY A 31 -2.61 9.90 32.29
N GLY A 32 -3.84 9.74 32.80
CA GLY A 32 -5.05 9.70 31.98
C GLY A 32 -5.80 11.02 31.97
N ARG A 33 -6.64 11.24 30.96
CA ARG A 33 -7.99 11.83 31.11
C ARG A 33 -8.78 11.81 29.79
N ASN A 34 -10.05 11.50 29.96
CA ASN A 34 -11.16 11.57 29.00
C ASN A 34 -11.31 12.96 28.35
N GLN A 35 -11.79 12.99 27.10
CA GLN A 35 -13.00 13.76 26.75
C GLN A 35 -13.62 13.35 25.41
N LYS A 36 -14.90 13.74 25.29
CA LYS A 36 -15.99 13.16 24.50
C LYS A 36 -16.09 13.73 23.07
N VAL A 37 -16.47 12.84 22.16
CA VAL A 37 -17.52 12.92 21.12
C VAL A 37 -17.64 14.20 20.26
N SER A 38 -17.55 14.03 18.94
CA SER A 38 -18.59 14.54 18.03
C SER A 38 -18.75 13.60 16.82
N ILE A 39 -20.01 13.30 16.53
CA ILE A 39 -20.53 12.45 15.46
C ILE A 39 -20.80 13.34 14.25
N LEU A 40 -20.56 12.85 13.02
CA LEU A 40 -21.53 12.88 11.91
C LEU A 40 -21.08 12.02 10.70
N LYS A 41 -21.92 11.02 10.39
CA LYS A 41 -22.15 10.25 9.14
C LYS A 41 -20.96 9.46 8.57
N ALA A 42 -20.77 8.16 8.83
CA ALA A 42 -21.67 7.00 8.94
C ALA A 42 -22.57 6.81 7.71
N GLY A 43 -22.16 5.90 6.82
CA GLY A 43 -22.92 5.53 5.62
C GLY A 43 -22.33 4.37 4.81
N PHE A 44 -21.03 4.09 4.93
CA PHE A 44 -20.40 2.99 4.17
C PHE A 44 -19.71 1.94 5.05
N TRP A 45 -19.05 2.35 6.14
CA TRP A 45 -18.37 1.43 7.06
C TRP A 45 -19.32 0.50 7.83
N GLU A 46 -20.59 0.86 8.01
CA GLU A 46 -21.57 -0.04 8.65
C GLU A 46 -21.96 -1.22 7.77
N SER A 47 -21.92 -1.07 6.43
CA SER A 47 -22.21 -2.17 5.52
C SER A 47 -21.17 -3.29 5.59
N ILE A 48 -19.93 -2.96 6.01
CA ILE A 48 -18.84 -3.92 6.21
C ILE A 48 -18.88 -4.52 7.63
N ARG A 49 -19.30 -3.75 8.64
CA ARG A 49 -19.40 -4.24 10.03
C ARG A 49 -20.64 -5.09 10.30
N SER A 50 -21.73 -4.90 9.55
CA SER A 50 -23.00 -5.60 9.76
C SER A 50 -22.98 -7.11 9.40
N GLY A 51 -21.87 -7.63 8.86
CA GLY A 51 -21.75 -9.03 8.44
C GLY A 51 -21.31 -10.02 9.52
N ILE A 52 -20.84 -9.56 10.69
CA ILE A 52 -20.24 -10.43 11.70
C ILE A 52 -21.04 -10.34 13.00
N LEU A 53 -22.17 -11.03 13.06
CA LEU A 53 -22.62 -11.72 14.28
C LEU A 53 -23.77 -12.69 13.96
N LYS A 54 -23.47 -13.99 13.95
CA LYS A 54 -24.39 -15.06 14.38
C LYS A 54 -23.57 -16.35 14.58
N ASN A 55 -23.56 -16.82 15.82
CA ASN A 55 -22.93 -18.07 16.20
C ASN A 55 -23.75 -19.30 15.75
N ASN A 56 -22.97 -20.34 15.45
CA ASN A 56 -23.19 -21.78 15.71
C ASN A 56 -23.65 -22.74 14.59
N THR A 57 -22.80 -23.76 14.42
CA THR A 57 -23.05 -25.18 14.08
C THR A 57 -23.59 -25.54 12.70
N ALA A 58 -22.67 -25.79 11.77
CA ALA A 58 -22.45 -27.08 11.07
C ALA A 58 -21.34 -26.86 10.03
N GLN A 59 -20.16 -27.48 10.20
CA GLN A 59 -19.18 -27.53 9.11
C GLN A 59 -19.65 -28.57 8.10
N VAL A 60 -20.47 -28.11 7.15
CA VAL A 60 -20.67 -28.81 5.89
C VAL A 60 -19.49 -28.41 5.01
N VAL A 61 -18.57 -29.33 4.78
CA VAL A 61 -17.52 -29.14 3.77
C VAL A 61 -18.22 -29.24 2.42
N GLU A 62 -18.51 -28.10 1.81
CA GLU A 62 -19.01 -28.04 0.45
C GLU A 62 -17.91 -28.56 -0.51
N PRO A 63 -18.26 -29.42 -1.47
CA PRO A 63 -17.32 -29.83 -2.52
C PRO A 63 -16.91 -28.60 -3.34
N PRO A 64 -15.67 -28.55 -3.88
CA PRO A 64 -15.24 -27.40 -4.66
C PRO A 64 -16.18 -27.21 -5.84
N SER A 65 -16.78 -26.02 -5.89
CA SER A 65 -17.57 -25.51 -7.02
C SER A 65 -16.79 -25.73 -8.32
N PRO A 66 -17.48 -25.91 -9.47
CA PRO A 66 -16.78 -25.96 -10.75
C PRO A 66 -15.96 -24.67 -10.87
N VAL A 67 -14.69 -24.84 -11.26
CA VAL A 67 -13.70 -23.77 -11.42
C VAL A 67 -14.35 -22.62 -12.17
N GLU A 68 -14.78 -21.58 -11.44
CA GLU A 68 -15.22 -20.35 -12.06
C GLU A 68 -14.00 -19.85 -12.82
N GLU A 69 -14.16 -19.69 -14.14
CA GLU A 69 -13.14 -19.09 -14.99
C GLU A 69 -12.74 -17.79 -14.30
N VAL A 70 -11.48 -17.71 -13.83
CA VAL A 70 -10.95 -16.51 -13.20
C VAL A 70 -10.99 -15.43 -14.26
N GLU A 71 -12.06 -14.64 -14.25
CA GLU A 71 -12.24 -13.51 -15.15
C GLU A 71 -11.06 -12.58 -14.84
N GLU A 72 -10.11 -12.51 -15.78
CA GLU A 72 -8.89 -11.74 -15.61
C GLU A 72 -9.28 -10.26 -15.52
N LEU A 73 -9.43 -9.77 -14.29
CA LEU A 73 -9.88 -8.40 -14.02
C LEU A 73 -8.95 -7.42 -14.74
N LEU A 74 -9.50 -6.80 -15.78
CA LEU A 74 -8.78 -5.90 -16.66
C LEU A 74 -8.22 -4.71 -15.85
N PRO A 75 -7.12 -4.09 -16.31
CA PRO A 75 -6.56 -2.94 -15.64
C PRO A 75 -7.58 -1.80 -15.53
N GLU A 76 -7.90 -1.38 -14.30
CA GLU A 76 -8.67 -0.16 -14.08
C GLU A 76 -7.77 1.06 -14.28
N GLU A 77 -8.19 2.03 -15.10
CA GLU A 77 -7.53 3.34 -15.23
C GLU A 77 -8.59 4.45 -15.20
N PHE A 78 -8.43 5.44 -14.31
CA PHE A 78 -9.35 6.57 -14.21
C PHE A 78 -8.69 7.80 -13.57
N VAL A 79 -9.24 8.99 -13.89
CA VAL A 79 -8.78 10.27 -13.33
C VAL A 79 -9.29 10.41 -11.90
N LEU A 80 -8.37 10.62 -10.96
CA LEU A 80 -8.67 10.91 -9.55
C LEU A 80 -8.91 12.40 -9.30
N VAL A 81 -8.09 13.24 -9.92
CA VAL A 81 -8.07 14.68 -9.70
C VAL A 81 -7.75 15.37 -11.02
N GLU A 82 -8.46 16.45 -11.29
CA GLU A 82 -8.15 17.38 -12.38
C GLU A 82 -7.94 18.78 -11.81
N ARG A 83 -6.88 19.46 -12.24
CA ARG A 83 -6.50 20.80 -11.77
C ARG A 83 -6.15 21.69 -12.94
N THR A 84 -6.84 22.81 -13.07
CA THR A 84 -6.45 23.86 -14.02
C THR A 84 -5.47 24.81 -13.36
N ARG A 85 -4.30 24.97 -13.97
CA ARG A 85 -3.27 25.92 -13.54
C ARG A 85 -3.58 27.32 -14.11
N PRO A 86 -3.03 28.40 -13.51
CA PRO A 86 -3.29 29.78 -13.95
C PRO A 86 -2.87 30.08 -15.40
N ASP A 87 -1.92 29.32 -15.94
CA ASP A 87 -1.46 29.39 -17.33
C ASP A 87 -2.39 28.67 -18.32
N GLY A 88 -3.51 28.11 -17.85
CA GLY A 88 -4.46 27.33 -18.64
C GLY A 88 -4.10 25.85 -18.78
N THR A 89 -2.94 25.41 -18.29
CA THR A 89 -2.52 24.00 -18.31
C THR A 89 -3.39 23.18 -17.38
N VAL A 90 -3.90 22.04 -17.84
CA VAL A 90 -4.67 21.10 -17.02
C VAL A 90 -3.78 19.94 -16.58
N GLU A 91 -3.67 19.73 -15.27
CA GLU A 91 -3.02 18.57 -14.67
C GLU A 91 -4.06 17.53 -14.23
N GLN A 92 -3.91 16.31 -14.71
CA GLN A 92 -4.71 15.16 -14.28
C GLN A 92 -3.84 14.21 -13.48
N ILE A 93 -4.36 13.76 -12.33
CA ILE A 93 -3.80 12.64 -11.58
C ILE A 93 -4.62 11.40 -11.91
N ILE A 94 -3.97 10.39 -12.44
CA ILE A 94 -4.59 9.16 -12.94
C ILE A 94 -4.20 8.00 -12.04
N PHE A 95 -5.19 7.25 -11.56
CA PHE A 95 -4.97 5.95 -10.93
C PHE A 95 -4.94 4.86 -11.99
N SER A 96 -4.04 3.89 -11.85
CA SER A 96 -4.08 2.66 -12.63
C SER A 96 -3.72 1.45 -11.78
N SER A 97 -4.47 0.35 -11.89
CA SER A 97 -4.12 -0.96 -11.31
C SER A 97 -3.87 -1.97 -12.43
N GLY A 98 -2.67 -2.54 -12.52
CA GLY A 98 -2.33 -3.54 -13.54
C GLY A 98 -1.58 -3.02 -14.77
N GLY A 99 -1.21 -1.74 -14.80
CA GLY A 99 -0.31 -1.20 -15.83
C GLY A 99 1.15 -1.61 -15.63
N ASN A 100 1.91 -1.67 -16.74
CA ASN A 100 3.36 -1.84 -16.67
C ASN A 100 4.01 -0.61 -16.02
N VAL A 101 4.84 -0.84 -15.01
CA VAL A 101 5.64 0.21 -14.37
C VAL A 101 7.06 0.14 -14.90
N ASP A 102 7.53 1.24 -15.50
CA ASP A 102 8.91 1.36 -15.92
C ASP A 102 9.84 1.40 -14.68
N VAL A 103 10.88 0.57 -14.71
CA VAL A 103 11.79 0.43 -13.56
C VAL A 103 12.64 1.67 -13.30
N TYR A 104 12.92 2.47 -14.33
CA TYR A 104 13.65 3.73 -14.20
C TYR A 104 12.76 4.81 -13.60
N ASP A 105 11.48 4.87 -13.99
CA ASP A 105 10.51 5.77 -13.35
C ASP A 105 10.32 5.43 -11.87
N LEU A 106 10.23 4.14 -11.54
CA LEU A 106 10.13 3.70 -10.16
C LEU A 106 11.41 3.98 -9.38
N GLU A 107 12.60 3.77 -9.95
CA GLU A 107 13.88 4.12 -9.31
C GLU A 107 13.95 5.64 -9.04
N ALA A 108 13.58 6.47 -10.02
CA ALA A 108 13.56 7.92 -9.85
C ALA A 108 12.56 8.37 -8.76
N LEU A 109 11.43 7.67 -8.62
CA LEU A 109 10.49 7.91 -7.53
C LEU A 109 11.05 7.45 -6.17
N CYS A 110 11.73 6.30 -6.12
CA CYS A 110 12.41 5.80 -4.93
C CYS A 110 13.49 6.79 -4.43
N ASP A 111 14.29 7.34 -5.35
CA ASP A 111 15.33 8.33 -5.04
C ASP A 111 14.72 9.57 -4.35
N LYS A 112 13.58 10.07 -4.84
CA LYS A 112 12.90 11.24 -4.24
C LYS A 112 12.41 11.01 -2.82
N VAL A 113 11.98 9.79 -2.49
CA VAL A 113 11.53 9.44 -1.14
C VAL A 113 12.67 8.99 -0.22
N GLY A 114 13.91 9.02 -0.72
CA GLY A 114 15.12 8.66 0.05
C GLY A 114 15.30 7.15 0.24
N TRP A 115 14.72 6.33 -0.63
CA TRP A 115 14.90 4.88 -0.58
C TRP A 115 16.23 4.46 -1.21
N PRO A 116 16.89 3.43 -0.66
CA PRO A 116 18.12 2.92 -1.25
C PRO A 116 17.83 2.29 -2.63
N ARG A 117 18.74 2.51 -3.57
CA ARG A 117 18.66 1.87 -4.89
C ARG A 117 18.77 0.36 -4.76
N ARG A 118 17.99 -0.33 -5.60
CA ARG A 118 17.93 -1.80 -5.68
C ARG A 118 18.39 -2.21 -7.09
N PRO A 119 19.03 -3.37 -7.27
CA PRO A 119 19.36 -3.85 -8.61
C PRO A 119 18.12 -3.89 -9.51
N LEU A 120 18.15 -3.19 -10.64
CA LEU A 120 16.98 -3.02 -11.52
C LEU A 120 16.39 -4.35 -12.00
N SER A 121 17.22 -5.36 -12.23
CA SER A 121 16.77 -6.70 -12.59
C SER A 121 15.92 -7.37 -11.49
N LYS A 122 16.28 -7.15 -10.21
CA LYS A 122 15.50 -7.63 -9.06
C LYS A 122 14.22 -6.81 -8.88
N LEU A 123 14.27 -5.51 -9.12
CA LEU A 123 13.09 -4.65 -9.07
C LEU A 123 12.07 -5.04 -10.15
N ALA A 124 12.52 -5.26 -11.38
CA ALA A 124 11.70 -5.77 -12.48
C ALA A 124 11.06 -7.12 -12.14
N ALA A 125 11.83 -8.03 -11.55
CA ALA A 125 11.32 -9.32 -11.10
C ALA A 125 10.27 -9.17 -9.97
N ALA A 126 10.50 -8.27 -9.00
CA ALA A 126 9.55 -8.02 -7.92
C ALA A 126 8.22 -7.47 -8.45
N LEU A 127 8.26 -6.54 -9.42
CA LEU A 127 7.07 -6.01 -10.09
C LEU A 127 6.31 -7.10 -10.83
N ARG A 128 7.00 -7.89 -11.66
CA ARG A 128 6.37 -8.97 -12.44
C ARG A 128 5.73 -10.07 -11.59
N ASN A 129 6.31 -10.36 -10.42
CA ASN A 129 5.80 -11.39 -9.51
C ASN A 129 4.89 -10.80 -8.41
N SER A 130 4.46 -9.55 -8.56
CA SER A 130 3.46 -8.97 -7.65
C SER A 130 2.07 -9.24 -8.19
N TYR A 131 1.17 -9.58 -7.28
CA TYR A 131 -0.23 -9.84 -7.62
C TYR A 131 -0.94 -8.59 -8.12
N ILE A 132 -0.57 -7.43 -7.56
CA ILE A 132 -1.10 -6.14 -7.96
C ILE A 132 -0.05 -5.05 -7.77
N VAL A 133 0.02 -4.18 -8.79
CA VAL A 133 0.75 -2.91 -8.75
C VAL A 133 -0.24 -1.80 -9.10
N ALA A 134 -0.50 -0.94 -8.13
CA ALA A 134 -1.31 0.25 -8.29
C ALA A 134 -0.40 1.48 -8.43
N THR A 135 -0.73 2.40 -9.33
CA THR A 135 0.09 3.56 -9.65
C THR A 135 -0.73 4.83 -9.69
N LEU A 136 -0.04 5.95 -9.45
CA LEU A 136 -0.53 7.30 -9.68
C LEU A 136 0.36 7.97 -10.71
N HIS A 137 -0.23 8.49 -11.77
CA HIS A 137 0.47 9.25 -12.81
C HIS A 137 -0.04 10.68 -12.88
N SER A 138 0.86 11.65 -12.97
CA SER A 138 0.53 13.03 -13.34
C SER A 138 0.65 13.19 -14.86
N VAL A 139 -0.36 13.80 -15.48
CA VAL A 139 -0.39 14.15 -16.89
C VAL A 139 -0.74 15.61 -17.01
N SER A 140 0.14 16.41 -17.62
CA SER A 140 -0.15 17.81 -17.94
C SER A 140 -0.58 17.93 -19.40
N LYS A 141 -1.65 18.67 -19.65
CA LYS A 141 -2.21 18.97 -20.97
C LYS A 141 -2.23 20.48 -21.17
N SER A 142 -1.57 20.96 -22.22
CA SER A 142 -1.71 22.34 -22.68
C SER A 142 -2.98 22.44 -23.54
N SER A 143 -3.62 23.60 -23.55
CA SER A 143 -4.79 23.84 -24.40
C SER A 143 -4.36 23.87 -25.88
N GLY A 144 -4.58 22.79 -26.62
CA GLY A 144 -4.38 22.73 -28.07
C GLY A 144 -3.35 21.71 -28.58
N GLU A 145 -2.64 21.00 -27.71
CA GLU A 145 -1.75 19.89 -28.12
C GLU A 145 -2.51 18.56 -28.15
N GLU A 146 -2.28 17.79 -29.22
CA GLU A 146 -2.72 16.40 -29.30
C GLU A 146 -2.12 15.57 -28.16
N VAL A 147 -2.88 14.57 -27.72
CA VAL A 147 -2.69 13.74 -26.52
C VAL A 147 -1.34 13.02 -26.51
N ASN A 148 -0.26 13.73 -26.18
CA ASN A 148 1.05 13.16 -25.91
C ASN A 148 1.67 13.77 -24.64
N GLY A 149 0.82 14.05 -23.65
CA GLY A 149 1.28 14.44 -22.32
C GLY A 149 2.02 13.27 -21.68
N GLN A 150 3.33 13.42 -21.46
CA GLN A 150 4.15 12.40 -20.82
C GLN A 150 3.56 12.04 -19.45
N LYS A 151 3.23 10.76 -19.24
CA LYS A 151 2.77 10.26 -17.93
C LYS A 151 3.97 10.23 -16.98
N LYS A 152 3.89 10.98 -15.88
CA LYS A 152 4.91 10.98 -14.84
C LYS A 152 4.45 10.15 -13.65
N LEU A 153 5.18 9.10 -13.29
CA LEU A 153 4.90 8.31 -12.08
C LEU A 153 5.10 9.20 -10.83
N ILE A 154 4.04 9.36 -10.04
CA ILE A 154 4.01 10.17 -8.81
C ILE A 154 3.61 9.37 -7.58
N GLY A 155 3.23 8.10 -7.73
CA GLY A 155 2.95 7.21 -6.62
C GLY A 155 2.81 5.77 -7.05
N MET A 156 3.10 4.84 -6.14
CA MET A 156 2.94 3.40 -6.36
C MET A 156 2.55 2.70 -5.05
N ALA A 157 1.72 1.69 -5.16
CA ALA A 157 1.50 0.70 -4.11
C ALA A 157 1.58 -0.70 -4.71
N ARG A 158 2.24 -1.64 -4.02
CA ARG A 158 2.48 -2.99 -4.52
C ARG A 158 2.15 -4.04 -3.47
N ALA A 159 1.46 -5.11 -3.87
CA ALA A 159 1.18 -6.25 -3.01
C ALA A 159 1.49 -7.59 -3.68
N THR A 160 1.97 -8.54 -2.88
CA THR A 160 2.02 -9.98 -3.25
C THR A 160 0.82 -10.69 -2.66
N SER A 161 0.45 -11.83 -3.22
CA SER A 161 -0.63 -12.66 -2.71
C SER A 161 -0.37 -14.14 -3.00
N ASP A 162 -1.02 -15.02 -2.24
CA ASP A 162 -1.18 -16.44 -2.57
C ASP A 162 -2.33 -16.70 -3.56
N HIS A 163 -2.95 -15.64 -4.09
CA HIS A 163 -4.08 -15.65 -5.03
C HIS A 163 -5.38 -16.24 -4.45
N ALA A 164 -5.47 -16.42 -3.13
CA ALA A 164 -6.65 -16.97 -2.49
C ALA A 164 -7.00 -16.22 -1.21
N PHE A 165 -6.15 -16.28 -0.19
CA PHE A 165 -6.52 -15.85 1.16
C PHE A 165 -5.76 -14.61 1.60
N ASN A 166 -4.48 -14.52 1.25
CA ASN A 166 -3.54 -13.60 1.87
C ASN A 166 -2.95 -12.65 0.85
N ALA A 167 -2.87 -11.37 1.20
CA ALA A 167 -2.02 -10.39 0.53
C ALA A 167 -1.16 -9.62 1.52
N THR A 168 0.04 -9.23 1.08
CA THR A 168 0.95 -8.36 1.83
C THR A 168 1.31 -7.16 0.99
N ILE A 169 1.01 -5.97 1.49
CA ILE A 169 1.40 -4.69 0.89
C ILE A 169 2.85 -4.39 1.29
N TRP A 170 3.71 -4.19 0.28
CA TRP A 170 5.16 -4.09 0.45
C TRP A 170 5.74 -2.71 0.20
N ASP A 171 5.48 -2.14 -0.97
CA ASP A 171 5.99 -0.81 -1.32
C ASP A 171 4.77 0.11 -1.40
N VAL A 172 4.79 1.21 -0.64
CA VAL A 172 3.83 2.30 -0.80
C VAL A 172 4.65 3.57 -0.79
N LEU A 173 4.54 4.39 -1.83
CA LEU A 173 5.27 5.64 -1.93
C LEU A 173 4.53 6.64 -2.81
N VAL A 174 4.69 7.92 -2.46
CA VAL A 174 4.12 9.06 -3.19
C VAL A 174 5.22 10.11 -3.28
N ASP A 175 5.39 10.70 -4.46
CA ASP A 175 6.34 11.78 -4.73
C ASP A 175 6.16 12.87 -3.66
N PRO A 176 7.24 13.34 -2.99
CA PRO A 176 7.14 14.35 -1.93
C PRO A 176 6.34 15.60 -2.33
N SER A 177 6.42 16.03 -3.60
CA SER A 177 5.67 17.17 -4.14
C SER A 177 4.14 16.95 -4.16
N TYR A 178 3.71 15.70 -4.04
CA TYR A 178 2.32 15.25 -4.09
C TYR A 178 1.81 14.74 -2.73
N GLN A 179 2.65 14.75 -1.69
CA GLN A 179 2.25 14.37 -0.33
C GLN A 179 1.37 15.44 0.33
N GLY A 180 0.64 15.05 1.37
CA GLY A 180 -0.29 15.95 2.09
C GLY A 180 -1.63 16.20 1.39
N GLN A 181 -1.84 15.63 0.20
CA GLN A 181 -3.02 15.84 -0.64
C GLN A 181 -4.01 14.65 -0.60
N GLY A 182 -3.85 13.72 0.35
CA GLY A 182 -4.69 12.53 0.46
C GLY A 182 -4.42 11.41 -0.55
N LEU A 183 -3.48 11.60 -1.50
CA LEU A 183 -3.20 10.63 -2.57
C LEU A 183 -2.76 9.25 -2.06
N GLY A 184 -1.93 9.21 -1.01
CA GLY A 184 -1.52 7.94 -0.41
C GLY A 184 -2.68 7.16 0.22
N LYS A 185 -3.66 7.87 0.80
CA LYS A 185 -4.89 7.26 1.33
C LYS A 185 -5.72 6.68 0.20
N VAL A 186 -5.99 7.46 -0.84
CA VAL A 186 -6.78 7.01 -2.01
C VAL A 186 -6.14 5.80 -2.68
N LEU A 187 -4.81 5.82 -2.85
CA LEU A 187 -4.04 4.72 -3.43
C LEU A 187 -4.22 3.42 -2.65
N ILE A 188 -4.13 3.46 -1.32
CA ILE A 188 -4.30 2.28 -0.46
C ILE A 188 -5.74 1.82 -0.40
N GLU A 189 -6.71 2.75 -0.30
CA GLU A 189 -8.13 2.40 -0.31
C GLU A 189 -8.53 1.69 -1.61
N LYS A 190 -8.01 2.16 -2.76
CA LYS A 190 -8.25 1.51 -4.04
C LYS A 190 -7.58 0.15 -4.13
N LEU A 191 -6.33 0.03 -3.68
CA LEU A 191 -5.62 -1.25 -3.60
C LEU A 191 -6.40 -2.28 -2.76
N ILE A 192 -6.87 -1.89 -1.57
CA ILE A 192 -7.67 -2.75 -0.69
C ILE A 192 -8.97 -3.18 -1.38
N ARG A 193 -9.68 -2.25 -2.03
CA ARG A 193 -10.91 -2.58 -2.76
C ARG A 193 -10.66 -3.61 -3.86
N THR A 194 -9.59 -3.44 -4.64
CA THR A 194 -9.24 -4.40 -5.69
C THR A 194 -8.88 -5.78 -5.12
N LEU A 195 -8.18 -5.84 -3.98
CA LEU A 195 -7.89 -7.11 -3.31
C LEU A 195 -9.16 -7.79 -2.78
N LEU A 196 -10.08 -7.04 -2.18
CA LEU A 196 -11.36 -7.57 -1.68
C LEU A 196 -12.29 -8.03 -2.82
N GLN A 197 -12.30 -7.32 -3.96
CA GLN A 197 -13.02 -7.75 -5.17
C GLN A 197 -12.49 -9.06 -5.74
N ARG A 198 -11.22 -9.38 -5.45
CA ARG A 198 -10.55 -10.63 -5.81
C ARG A 198 -10.65 -11.69 -4.70
N ASP A 199 -11.59 -11.52 -3.77
CA ASP A 199 -11.86 -12.40 -2.63
C ASP A 199 -10.68 -12.60 -1.65
N ILE A 200 -9.72 -11.67 -1.62
CA ILE A 200 -8.61 -11.71 -0.66
C ILE A 200 -9.02 -10.96 0.61
N GLY A 201 -9.40 -11.72 1.63
CA GLY A 201 -9.86 -11.18 2.92
C GLY A 201 -8.74 -10.80 3.90
N ASN A 202 -7.58 -11.45 3.86
CA ASN A 202 -6.49 -11.20 4.80
C ASN A 202 -5.40 -10.30 4.18
N ILE A 203 -5.44 -9.01 4.47
CA ILE A 203 -4.52 -8.00 3.92
C ILE A 203 -3.60 -7.48 5.02
N SER A 204 -2.30 -7.75 4.89
CA SER A 204 -1.26 -7.38 5.85
C SER A 204 -0.30 -6.34 5.28
N LEU A 205 0.40 -5.64 6.18
CA LEU A 205 1.50 -4.74 5.84
C LEU A 205 2.47 -4.60 7.00
N PHE A 206 3.68 -4.15 6.71
CA PHE A 206 4.68 -3.78 7.73
C PHE A 206 4.82 -2.26 7.74
N ALA A 207 4.43 -1.60 8.83
CA ALA A 207 4.47 -0.15 8.93
C ALA A 207 5.70 0.33 9.73
N ASP A 208 6.35 1.39 9.25
CA ASP A 208 7.29 2.13 10.11
C ASP A 208 6.54 2.81 11.26
N SER A 209 7.23 2.99 12.39
CA SER A 209 6.67 3.65 13.57
C SER A 209 6.02 5.01 13.29
N LYS A 210 6.56 5.76 12.32
CA LYS A 210 6.08 7.10 11.93
C LYS A 210 4.75 7.09 11.15
N VAL A 211 4.32 5.94 10.62
CA VAL A 211 3.16 5.83 9.73
C VAL A 211 2.10 4.85 10.24
N VAL A 212 2.29 4.30 11.44
CA VAL A 212 1.31 3.40 12.07
C VAL A 212 -0.07 4.07 12.17
N GLU A 213 -0.13 5.31 12.68
CA GLU A 213 -1.40 6.05 12.80
C GLU A 213 -2.09 6.28 11.45
N PHE A 214 -1.31 6.51 10.38
CA PHE A 214 -1.85 6.63 9.03
C PHE A 214 -2.60 5.35 8.62
N TYR A 215 -2.01 4.17 8.83
CA TYR A 215 -2.65 2.90 8.47
C TYR A 215 -3.78 2.52 9.44
N GLN A 216 -3.68 2.85 10.72
CA GLN A 216 -4.78 2.68 11.67
C GLN A 216 -6.03 3.47 11.26
N ASN A 217 -5.85 4.70 10.77
CA ASN A 217 -6.95 5.50 10.23
C ASN A 217 -7.57 4.91 8.94
N LEU A 218 -6.92 3.94 8.30
CA LEU A 218 -7.45 3.17 7.17
C LEU A 218 -8.08 1.83 7.60
N GLY A 219 -8.03 1.50 8.89
CA GLY A 219 -8.61 0.28 9.46
C GLY A 219 -7.61 -0.86 9.71
N PHE A 220 -6.30 -0.64 9.51
CA PHE A 220 -5.30 -1.63 9.90
C PHE A 220 -5.11 -1.65 11.41
N GLU A 221 -4.95 -2.83 11.99
CA GLU A 221 -4.68 -3.01 13.42
C GLU A 221 -3.26 -3.55 13.63
N PRO A 222 -2.43 -2.91 14.47
CA PRO A 222 -1.12 -3.46 14.82
C PRO A 222 -1.30 -4.60 15.84
N ASP A 223 -0.58 -5.70 15.62
CA ASP A 223 -0.55 -6.87 16.50
C ASP A 223 -1.94 -7.42 16.91
N PRO A 224 -2.87 -7.68 15.97
CA PRO A 224 -4.20 -8.18 16.28
C PRO A 224 -4.08 -9.50 17.04
N GLU A 225 -4.81 -9.64 18.13
CA GLU A 225 -4.78 -10.84 19.00
C GLU A 225 -3.37 -11.22 19.52
N GLY A 226 -2.43 -10.27 19.51
CA GLY A 226 -1.05 -10.51 19.93
C GLY A 226 -0.16 -11.19 18.87
N ILE A 227 -0.65 -11.37 17.65
CA ILE A 227 0.14 -11.88 16.51
C ILE A 227 1.30 -10.92 16.25
N LYS A 228 2.51 -11.47 16.04
CA LYS A 228 3.72 -10.69 15.79
C LYS A 228 4.27 -10.93 14.39
N GLY A 229 4.57 -9.84 13.68
CA GLY A 229 5.44 -9.88 12.51
C GLY A 229 6.86 -10.23 12.94
N MET A 230 7.46 -11.26 12.34
CA MET A 230 8.83 -11.69 12.64
C MET A 230 9.68 -11.64 11.39
N PHE A 231 10.93 -11.20 11.54
CA PHE A 231 11.92 -11.17 10.48
C PHE A 231 13.04 -12.15 10.80
N TRP A 232 13.44 -12.93 9.80
CA TRP A 232 14.56 -13.86 9.94
C TRP A 232 15.87 -13.18 9.55
N TYR A 233 16.88 -13.32 10.40
CA TYR A 233 18.24 -12.85 10.14
C TYR A 233 19.17 -14.07 10.16
N PRO A 234 19.91 -14.35 9.07
CA PRO A 234 20.91 -15.42 9.08
C PRO A 234 21.96 -15.13 10.16
N LYS A 235 22.39 -16.17 10.87
CA LYS A 235 23.52 -16.11 11.82
C LYS A 235 24.83 -16.45 11.12
#